data_AF-A0A2S4GFY6-F1
#
_entry.id   AF-A0A2S4GFY6-F1
#
_cell.length_a   1.000
_cell.length_b   1.000
_cell.length_c   1.000
_cell.angle_alpha   90.00
_cell.angle_beta   90.00
_cell.angle_gamma   90.00
#
_symmetry.space_group_name_H-M   'P 1'
#
loop_
_entity.id
_entity.type
_entity.pdbx_description
1 polymer ?
#
loop_
_entity_poly.entity_id
_entity_poly.type
_entity_poly.pdbx_seq_one_letter_code
_entity_poly.pdbx_strand_id
1 'polypeptide(L)'
;MDSILTKYTDFCAFCGRPTTETHHLLIGPARKRADQDGLTLPVCSNCHTMAEPLMSLHKNPMAMKLCKMLGQMAYEKRAVADGYTEDEAREKFRQRYRECYL
;
A
#
# COMPACT_ATOMS: atom_id res chain seq x y z
N MET A 1 8.44 -3.36 10.36
CA MET A 1 7.21 -3.03 9.62
C MET A 1 6.53 -4.34 9.32
N ASP A 2 5.29 -4.54 9.77
CA ASP A 2 4.51 -5.72 9.38
C ASP A 2 3.69 -5.36 8.14
N SER A 3 3.83 -6.16 7.08
CA SER A 3 3.15 -5.91 5.81
C SER A 3 2.52 -7.18 5.25
N ILE A 4 1.28 -7.03 4.79
CA ILE A 4 0.58 -8.12 4.10
C ILE A 4 1.03 -8.26 2.65
N LEU A 5 1.76 -7.28 2.11
CA LEU A 5 2.25 -7.29 0.73
C LEU A 5 3.57 -8.04 0.58
N THR A 6 4.47 -7.93 1.55
CA THR A 6 5.78 -8.58 1.50
C THR A 6 6.34 -8.79 2.90
N LYS A 7 7.05 -9.91 3.09
CA LYS A 7 7.88 -10.16 4.28
C LYS A 7 9.32 -9.63 4.13
N TYR A 8 9.73 -9.29 2.92
CA TYR A 8 11.08 -8.82 2.60
C TYR A 8 11.12 -7.30 2.76
N THR A 9 11.42 -6.83 3.97
CA THR A 9 11.37 -5.41 4.30
C THR A 9 12.71 -4.69 4.13
N ASP A 10 13.81 -5.39 3.93
CA ASP A 10 15.15 -4.79 3.92
C ASP A 10 15.48 -4.05 2.62
N PHE A 11 14.71 -4.30 1.55
CA PHE A 11 14.94 -3.75 0.22
C PHE A 11 13.72 -3.00 -0.30
N CYS A 12 13.97 -1.90 -1.00
CA CYS A 12 12.97 -1.07 -1.66
C CYS A 12 12.19 -1.90 -2.68
N ALA A 13 10.86 -1.92 -2.54
CA ALA A 13 9.97 -2.67 -3.41
C ALA A 13 10.02 -2.25 -4.89
N PHE A 14 10.52 -1.03 -5.18
CA PHE A 14 10.56 -0.49 -6.54
C PHE A 14 11.91 -0.65 -7.24
N CYS A 15 13.02 -0.67 -6.50
CA CYS A 15 14.35 -0.66 -7.11
C CYS A 15 15.36 -1.63 -6.48
N GLY A 16 14.98 -2.38 -5.45
CA GLY A 16 15.81 -3.40 -4.81
C GLY A 16 17.00 -2.87 -3.99
N ARG A 17 17.23 -1.55 -3.91
CA ARG A 17 18.24 -0.96 -3.01
C ARG A 17 17.80 -1.09 -1.55
N PRO A 18 18.72 -1.00 -0.56
CA PRO A 18 18.35 -0.99 0.85
C PRO A 18 17.21 0.01 1.14
N THR A 19 16.21 -0.43 1.89
CA THR A 19 15.11 0.45 2.31
C THR A 19 15.62 1.49 3.31
N THR A 20 14.99 2.65 3.32
CA THR A 20 15.23 3.67 4.35
C THR A 20 13.93 4.16 4.98
N GLU A 21 12.80 3.87 4.35
CA GLU A 21 11.51 4.47 4.66
C GLU A 21 10.38 3.47 4.43
N THR A 22 9.23 3.73 5.03
CA THR A 22 7.99 2.99 4.83
C THR A 22 7.00 3.87 4.07
N HIS A 23 6.45 3.35 2.99
CA HIS A 23 5.36 3.99 2.26
C HIS A 23 4.00 3.41 2.67
N HIS A 24 3.07 4.28 3.04
CA HIS A 24 1.68 3.91 3.33
C HIS A 24 0.85 3.90 2.05
N LEU A 25 0.28 2.76 1.67
CA LEU A 25 -0.53 2.65 0.45
C LEU A 25 -1.82 3.46 0.54
N LEU A 26 -2.38 3.55 1.75
CA LEU A 26 -3.52 4.41 2.07
C LEU A 26 -3.08 5.49 3.07
N ILE A 27 -3.31 6.74 2.71
CA ILE A 27 -2.75 7.92 3.39
C ILE A 27 -3.84 8.76 4.09
N GLY A 28 -3.44 9.85 4.74
CA GLY A 28 -4.36 10.78 5.40
C GLY A 28 -5.12 10.11 6.56
N PRO A 29 -6.44 10.31 6.70
CA PRO A 29 -7.24 9.71 7.77
C PRO A 29 -7.24 8.18 7.80
N ALA A 30 -6.90 7.53 6.67
CA ALA A 30 -6.80 6.08 6.56
C ALA A 30 -5.49 5.51 7.09
N ARG A 31 -4.44 6.34 7.28
CA ARG A 31 -3.07 5.89 7.59
C ARG A 31 -3.02 4.94 8.80
N LYS A 32 -3.67 5.31 9.91
CA LYS A 32 -3.68 4.47 11.12
C LYS A 32 -4.31 3.09 10.89
N ARG A 33 -5.36 3.00 10.06
CA ARG A 33 -6.00 1.72 9.70
C ARG A 33 -5.12 0.92 8.74
N ALA A 34 -4.46 1.60 7.81
CA ALA A 34 -3.49 1.00 6.90
C ALA A 34 -2.30 0.40 7.66
N ASP A 35 -1.79 1.07 8.70
CA ASP A 35 -0.76 0.53 9.59
C ASP A 35 -1.24 -0.75 10.30
N GLN A 36 -2.46 -0.74 10.85
CA GLN A 36 -3.05 -1.91 11.52
C GLN A 36 -3.22 -3.11 10.59
N ASP A 37 -3.50 -2.87 9.31
CA ASP A 37 -3.71 -3.92 8.32
C ASP A 37 -2.43 -4.31 7.57
N GLY A 38 -1.29 -3.67 7.88
CA GLY A 38 -0.04 -3.90 7.17
C GLY A 38 -0.08 -3.49 5.69
N LEU A 39 -0.84 -2.45 5.33
CA LEU A 39 -0.92 -1.88 3.97
C LEU A 39 0.22 -0.90 3.71
N THR A 40 1.44 -1.38 3.87
CA THR A 40 2.68 -0.61 3.76
C THR A 40 3.70 -1.30 2.86
N LEU A 41 4.62 -0.54 2.27
CA LEU A 41 5.74 -1.03 1.45
C LEU A 41 7.09 -0.51 1.94
N PRO A 42 8.15 -1.33 1.91
CA PRO A 42 9.52 -0.85 2.12
C PRO A 42 9.96 -0.06 0.90
N VAL A 43 10.46 1.16 1.11
CA VAL A 43 10.92 2.04 0.03
C VAL A 43 12.24 2.72 0.41
N CYS A 44 13.02 3.14 -0.59
CA CYS A 44 14.14 4.05 -0.36
C CYS A 44 13.68 5.50 -0.58
N SER A 45 14.33 6.45 0.08
CA SER A 45 14.00 7.88 0.00
C SER A 45 13.96 8.41 -1.44
N ASN A 46 14.84 7.88 -2.31
CA ASN A 46 14.87 8.22 -3.74
C ASN A 46 13.55 7.89 -4.45
N CYS A 47 13.06 6.66 -4.33
CA CYS A 47 11.79 6.25 -4.94
C CYS A 47 10.57 6.83 -4.21
N HIS A 48 10.70 7.18 -2.93
CA HIS A 48 9.59 7.66 -2.13
C HIS A 48 9.28 9.15 -2.38
N THR A 49 10.28 10.02 -2.18
CA THR A 49 10.08 11.48 -2.16
C THR A 49 11.16 12.27 -2.89
N MET A 50 12.41 11.79 -2.94
CA MET A 50 13.55 12.62 -3.33
C MET A 50 13.76 12.73 -4.84
N ALA A 51 13.51 11.67 -5.62
CA ALA A 51 13.78 11.69 -7.07
C ALA A 51 12.91 12.69 -7.84
N GLU A 52 13.23 12.85 -9.12
CA GLU A 52 12.45 13.63 -10.09
C GLU A 52 11.00 13.13 -10.20
N PRO A 53 10.03 13.98 -10.61
CA PRO A 53 8.61 13.68 -10.51
C PRO A 53 8.15 12.32 -11.04
N LEU A 54 8.69 11.85 -12.17
CA LEU A 54 8.30 10.55 -12.74
C LEU A 54 8.88 9.34 -11.98
N MET A 55 9.91 9.54 -11.17
CA MET A 55 10.65 8.50 -10.44
C MET A 55 10.41 8.51 -8.93
N SER A 56 9.55 9.42 -8.45
CA SER A 56 9.20 9.59 -7.03
C SER A 56 7.69 9.38 -6.83
N LEU A 57 7.31 8.49 -5.93
CA LEU A 57 5.91 8.16 -5.64
C LEU A 57 5.10 9.41 -5.31
N HIS A 58 5.56 10.21 -4.33
CA HIS A 58 4.80 11.37 -3.87
C HIS A 58 4.77 12.54 -4.87
N LYS A 59 5.60 12.51 -5.91
CA LYS A 59 5.60 13.49 -7.00
C LYS A 59 4.91 12.99 -8.28
N ASN A 60 4.44 11.73 -8.29
CA ASN A 60 3.73 11.12 -9.41
C ASN A 60 2.29 10.76 -9.01
N PRO A 61 1.27 11.54 -9.44
CA PRO A 61 -0.12 11.29 -9.03
C PRO A 61 -0.67 9.95 -9.54
N MET A 62 -0.20 9.45 -10.69
CA MET A 62 -0.62 8.14 -11.20
C MET A 62 -0.02 7.00 -10.36
N ALA A 63 1.24 7.13 -9.94
CA ALA A 63 1.86 6.17 -9.03
C ALA A 63 1.12 6.12 -7.68
N MET A 64 0.69 7.27 -7.14
CA MET A 64 -0.11 7.30 -5.91
C MET A 64 -1.48 6.62 -6.07
N LYS A 65 -2.15 6.77 -7.23
CA LYS A 65 -3.41 6.06 -7.53
C LYS A 65 -3.17 4.54 -7.59
N LEU A 66 -2.11 4.11 -8.26
CA LEU A 66 -1.74 2.69 -8.32
C LEU A 66 -1.41 2.11 -6.93
N CYS A 67 -0.74 2.88 -6.07
CA CYS A 67 -0.49 2.45 -4.68
C CYS A 67 -1.79 2.25 -3.90
N LYS A 68 -2.78 3.14 -4.07
CA LYS A 68 -4.10 2.98 -3.44
C LYS A 68 -4.85 1.76 -3.96
N MET A 69 -4.85 1.54 -5.28
CA MET A 69 -5.40 0.32 -5.90
C MET A 69 -4.73 -0.93 -5.36
N LEU A 70 -3.40 -0.93 -5.25
CA LEU A 70 -2.63 -2.04 -4.68
C LEU A 70 -2.99 -2.30 -3.21
N GLY A 71 -3.17 -1.24 -2.42
CA GLY A 71 -3.62 -1.35 -1.03
C GLY A 71 -4.98 -2.03 -0.92
N GLN A 72 -5.94 -1.66 -1.77
CA GLN A 72 -7.24 -2.31 -1.83
C GLN A 72 -7.14 -3.77 -2.26
N MET A 73 -6.43 -4.07 -3.35
CA MET A 73 -6.23 -5.46 -3.81
C MET A 73 -5.59 -6.33 -2.74
N ALA A 74 -4.58 -5.82 -2.02
CA ALA A 74 -3.90 -6.57 -0.98
C ALA A 74 -4.82 -6.90 0.20
N TYR A 75 -5.64 -5.92 0.63
CA TYR A 75 -6.64 -6.12 1.67
C TYR A 75 -7.69 -7.15 1.25
N GLU A 76 -8.27 -7.00 0.05
CA GLU A 76 -9.29 -7.90 -0.47
C GLU A 76 -8.76 -9.32 -0.61
N LYS A 77 -7.54 -9.48 -1.17
CA LYS A 77 -6.87 -10.77 -1.28
C LYS A 77 -6.65 -11.44 0.09
N ARG A 78 -6.28 -10.67 1.12
CA ARG A 78 -6.15 -11.20 2.49
C ARG A 78 -7.49 -11.69 3.01
N ALA A 79 -8.55 -10.89 2.87
CA ALA A 79 -9.89 -11.31 3.30
C ALA A 79 -10.36 -12.58 2.57
N VAL A 80 -10.13 -12.70 1.25
CA VAL A 80 -10.45 -13.93 0.51
C VAL A 80 -9.67 -15.13 1.06
N ALA A 81 -8.39 -14.96 1.38
CA ALA A 81 -7.59 -16.02 1.99
C ALA A 81 -8.09 -16.42 3.40
N ASP A 82 -8.78 -15.51 4.09
CA ASP A 82 -9.42 -15.76 5.40
C ASP A 82 -10.84 -16.37 5.26
N GLY A 83 -11.29 -16.67 4.03
CA GLY A 83 -12.51 -17.41 3.74
C GLY A 83 -13.71 -16.58 3.27
N TYR A 84 -13.54 -15.28 3.04
CA TYR A 84 -14.59 -14.43 2.47
C TYR A 84 -14.68 -14.61 0.94
N THR A 85 -15.87 -14.38 0.40
CA THR A 85 -16.06 -14.20 -1.05
C THR A 85 -15.45 -12.87 -1.51
N GLU A 86 -15.24 -12.70 -2.82
CA GLU A 86 -14.71 -11.45 -3.38
C GLU A 86 -15.62 -10.24 -3.08
N ASP A 87 -16.94 -10.42 -3.17
CA ASP A 87 -17.94 -9.38 -2.86
C ASP A 87 -17.90 -8.97 -1.38
N GLU A 88 -17.80 -9.95 -0.47
CA GLU A 88 -17.65 -9.69 0.96
C GLU A 88 -16.32 -9.00 1.29
N ALA A 89 -15.23 -9.41 0.63
CA ALA A 89 -13.92 -8.78 0.79
C ALA A 89 -13.94 -7.31 0.35
N ARG A 90 -14.55 -7.02 -0.81
CA ARG A 90 -14.78 -5.66 -1.30
C ARG A 90 -15.59 -4.84 -0.31
N GLU A 91 -16.69 -5.39 0.20
CA GLU A 91 -17.54 -4.67 1.14
C GLU A 91 -16.84 -4.39 2.46
N LYS A 92 -16.05 -5.34 2.98
CA LYS A 92 -15.20 -5.13 4.16
C LYS A 92 -14.22 -3.99 3.96
N PHE A 93 -13.59 -3.90 2.78
CA PHE A 93 -12.70 -2.79 2.46
C PHE A 93 -13.46 -1.46 2.52
N ARG A 94 -14.61 -1.35 1.82
CA ARG A 94 -15.44 -0.13 1.81
C ARG A 94 -15.89 0.29 3.21
N GLN A 95 -16.28 -0.66 4.05
CA GLN A 95 -16.68 -0.38 5.43
C GLN A 95 -15.51 0.13 6.29
N ARG A 96 -14.35 -0.50 6.14
CA ARG A 96 -13.15 -0.16 6.93
C ARG A 96 -12.52 1.16 6.50
N TYR A 97 -12.46 1.43 5.20
CA TYR A 97 -11.75 2.58 4.65
C TYR A 97 -12.63 3.75 4.24
N ARG A 98 -13.94 3.52 4.02
CA ARG A 98 -14.91 4.50 3.52
C ARG A 98 -14.55 5.09 2.15
N GLU A 99 -13.78 4.34 1.38
CA GLU A 99 -13.21 4.71 0.09
C GLU A 99 -13.24 3.49 -0.84
N CYS A 100 -13.11 3.71 -2.15
CA CYS A 100 -12.95 2.65 -3.16
C CYS A 100 -12.05 3.16 -4.29
N TYR A 101 -11.08 2.35 -4.68
CA TYR A 101 -10.04 2.67 -5.67
C TYR A 101 -10.08 1.73 -6.88
N LEU A 102 -10.93 0.69 -6.84
CA LEU A 102 -11.23 -0.28 -7.91
C LEU A 102 -12.73 -0.30 -8.20
#